data_AF-A0A1G0LWW1-F1
#
_entry.id   AF-A0A1G0LWW1-F1
#
_cell.length_a   1.000
_cell.length_b   1.000
_cell.length_c   1.000
_cell.angle_alpha   90.00
_cell.angle_beta   90.00
_cell.angle_gamma   90.00
#
_symmetry.space_group_name_H-M   'P 1'
#
loop_
_entity.id
_entity.type
_entity.pdbx_description
1 polymer ?
#
loop_
_entity_poly.entity_id
_entity_poly.type
_entity_poly.pdbx_seq_one_letter_code
_entity_poly.pdbx_strand_id
1 'polypeptide(L)'
;MEFFQEKAILTAIAIEIRSLSFYRSMSSKVDDIHTRRFFELLAVEEADQLNLFCKQYSGNDGKLVDILVKNNMYSYPYYCSMLNSVGCHTSESDALQIALKEEQACIDCYTEFMEEIQEPTIRDIFESILKEARKHCELISEEYMRLSGSTEHPDYDFCSMDILRT
;
A
#
# COMPACT_ATOMS: atom_id res chain seq x y z
N MET A 1 0.28 25.91 5.10
CA MET A 1 1.34 24.88 5.16
C MET A 1 0.92 23.74 6.08
N GLU A 2 0.54 24.01 7.35
CA GLU A 2 -0.02 23.00 8.28
C GLU A 2 -1.17 22.17 7.71
N PHE A 3 -2.15 22.80 7.03
CA PHE A 3 -3.31 22.10 6.48
C PHE A 3 -2.95 21.05 5.42
N PHE A 4 -1.89 21.28 4.63
CA PHE A 4 -1.45 20.31 3.62
C PHE A 4 -0.81 19.09 4.28
N GLN A 5 0.04 19.31 5.29
CA GLN A 5 0.72 18.23 6.02
C GLN A 5 -0.27 17.36 6.78
N GLU A 6 -1.25 17.97 7.45
CA GLU A 6 -2.32 17.23 8.10
C GLU A 6 -3.11 16.39 7.09
N LYS A 7 -3.45 16.97 5.93
CA LYS A 7 -4.11 16.24 4.84
C LYS A 7 -3.25 15.08 4.32
N ALA A 8 -1.95 15.27 4.15
CA ALA A 8 -1.03 14.24 3.70
C ALA A 8 -0.96 13.09 4.71
N ILE A 9 -0.83 13.38 6.01
CA ILE A 9 -0.83 12.37 7.09
C ILE A 9 -2.17 11.63 7.13
N LEU A 10 -3.30 12.34 7.07
CA LEU A 10 -4.62 11.70 7.05
C LEU A 10 -4.82 10.81 5.82
N THR A 11 -4.29 11.22 4.67
CA THR A 11 -4.34 10.43 3.43
C THR A 11 -3.46 9.19 3.55
N ALA A 12 -2.26 9.34 4.10
CA ALA A 12 -1.37 8.22 4.34
C ALA A 12 -1.99 7.21 5.32
N ILE A 13 -2.55 7.65 6.45
CA ILE A 13 -3.29 6.77 7.38
C ILE A 13 -4.40 5.99 6.65
N ALA A 14 -5.14 6.66 5.76
CA ALA A 14 -6.19 6.00 5.01
C ALA A 14 -5.66 4.94 4.03
N ILE A 15 -4.54 5.23 3.36
CA ILE A 15 -3.83 4.31 2.48
C ILE A 15 -3.37 3.09 3.28
N GLU A 16 -2.68 3.28 4.40
CA GLU A 16 -2.17 2.19 5.25
C GLU A 16 -3.28 1.29 5.79
N ILE A 17 -4.39 1.88 6.26
CA ILE A 17 -5.56 1.11 6.73
C ILE A 17 -6.10 0.20 5.62
N ARG A 18 -6.11 0.71 4.38
CA ARG A 18 -6.61 0.01 3.20
C ARG A 18 -5.67 -1.10 2.77
N SER A 19 -4.36 -0.84 2.64
CA SER A 19 -3.34 -1.85 2.34
C SER A 19 -3.35 -2.97 3.38
N LEU A 20 -3.34 -2.61 4.67
CA LEU A 20 -3.44 -3.56 5.79
C LEU A 20 -4.68 -4.45 5.70
N SER A 21 -5.84 -3.85 5.42
CA SER A 21 -7.10 -4.58 5.29
C SER A 21 -7.10 -5.52 4.09
N PHE A 22 -6.48 -5.09 2.98
CA PHE A 22 -6.31 -5.88 1.78
C PHE A 22 -5.41 -7.09 2.03
N TYR A 23 -4.21 -6.89 2.57
CA TYR A 23 -3.25 -7.97 2.82
C TYR A 23 -3.77 -9.01 3.83
N ARG A 24 -4.44 -8.57 4.90
CA ARG A 24 -5.15 -9.49 5.82
C ARG A 24 -6.26 -10.27 5.14
N SER A 25 -6.99 -9.64 4.24
CA SER A 25 -8.06 -10.31 3.51
C SER A 25 -7.48 -11.37 2.56
N MET A 26 -6.40 -11.05 1.84
CA MET A 26 -5.79 -12.00 0.91
C MET A 26 -5.10 -13.16 1.62
N SER A 27 -4.37 -12.91 2.72
CA SER A 27 -3.76 -14.02 3.48
C SER A 27 -4.79 -15.04 3.95
N SER A 28 -6.02 -14.61 4.27
CA SER A 28 -7.11 -15.52 4.64
C SER A 28 -7.75 -16.30 3.48
N LYS A 29 -7.52 -15.88 2.23
CA LYS A 29 -8.21 -16.38 1.02
C LYS A 29 -7.32 -17.20 0.10
N VAL A 30 -6.01 -16.94 0.07
CA VAL A 30 -5.07 -17.66 -0.82
C VAL A 30 -4.77 -19.07 -0.29
N ASP A 31 -4.63 -20.03 -1.20
CA ASP A 31 -4.37 -21.42 -0.85
C ASP A 31 -2.87 -21.69 -0.68
N ASP A 32 -2.03 -21.08 -1.53
CA ASP A 32 -0.58 -21.22 -1.46
C ASP A 32 0.00 -20.67 -0.14
N ILE A 33 0.73 -21.53 0.59
CA ILE A 33 1.26 -21.21 1.92
C ILE A 33 2.37 -20.15 1.89
N HIS A 34 3.14 -20.07 0.80
CA HIS A 34 4.19 -19.07 0.66
C HIS A 34 3.57 -17.70 0.40
N THR A 35 2.59 -17.62 -0.50
CA THR A 35 1.82 -16.39 -0.78
C THR A 35 1.04 -15.93 0.43
N ARG A 36 0.45 -16.86 1.19
CA ARG A 36 -0.20 -16.54 2.46
C ARG A 36 0.73 -15.83 3.43
N ARG A 37 1.90 -16.44 3.69
CA ARG A 37 2.91 -15.88 4.60
C ARG A 37 3.47 -14.56 4.08
N PHE A 38 3.58 -14.43 2.76
CA PHE A 38 3.99 -13.18 2.13
C PHE A 38 2.97 -12.05 2.40
N PHE A 39 1.68 -12.29 2.20
CA PHE A 39 0.64 -11.31 2.58
C PHE A 39 0.56 -11.06 4.08
N GLU A 40 0.83 -12.06 4.93
CA GLU A 40 0.95 -11.85 6.38
C GLU A 40 2.12 -10.92 6.74
N LEU A 41 3.27 -11.07 6.06
CA LEU A 41 4.42 -10.18 6.23
C LEU A 41 4.08 -8.74 5.84
N LEU A 42 3.54 -8.52 4.64
CA LEU A 42 3.15 -7.19 4.19
C LEU A 42 2.12 -6.57 5.15
N ALA A 43 1.13 -7.34 5.61
CA ALA A 43 0.17 -6.86 6.61
C ALA A 43 0.81 -6.45 7.96
N VAL A 44 1.97 -7.01 8.33
CA VAL A 44 2.70 -6.56 9.53
C VAL A 44 3.43 -5.25 9.23
N GLU A 45 4.10 -5.16 8.08
CA GLU A 45 4.81 -3.94 7.65
C GLU A 45 3.84 -2.74 7.52
N GLU A 46 2.68 -2.88 6.86
CA GLU A 46 1.66 -1.80 6.79
C GLU A 46 1.10 -1.42 8.17
N ALA A 47 1.03 -2.35 9.12
CA ALA A 47 0.57 -2.03 10.47
C ALA A 47 1.60 -1.18 11.23
N ASP A 48 2.89 -1.41 11.00
CA ASP A 48 3.97 -0.59 11.54
C ASP A 48 3.99 0.80 10.89
N GLN A 49 3.79 0.88 9.58
CA GLN A 49 3.67 2.14 8.82
C GLN A 49 2.45 2.96 9.28
N LEU A 50 1.28 2.32 9.43
CA LEU A 50 0.09 2.94 10.02
C LEU A 50 0.39 3.57 11.39
N ASN A 51 1.10 2.83 12.25
CA ASN A 51 1.47 3.31 13.58
C ASN A 51 2.43 4.52 13.50
N LEU A 52 3.34 4.56 12.53
CA LEU A 52 4.21 5.72 12.30
C LEU A 52 3.39 6.97 11.95
N PHE A 53 2.46 6.88 11.00
CA PHE A 53 1.62 8.02 10.63
C PHE A 53 0.65 8.43 11.74
N CYS A 54 0.05 7.49 12.46
CA CYS A 54 -0.80 7.81 13.61
C CYS A 54 -0.05 8.60 14.70
N LYS A 55 1.24 8.31 14.93
CA LYS A 55 2.06 9.08 15.88
C LYS A 55 2.33 10.52 15.43
N GLN A 56 2.34 10.77 14.12
CA GLN A 56 2.52 12.12 13.57
C GLN A 56 1.21 12.91 13.49
N TYR A 57 0.08 12.23 13.58
CA TYR A 57 -1.22 12.89 13.60
C TYR A 57 -1.38 13.67 14.91
N SER A 58 -1.37 15.00 14.80
CA SER A 58 -1.51 15.92 15.94
C SER A 58 -2.97 16.26 16.27
N GLY A 59 -3.93 15.70 15.53
CA GLY A 59 -5.36 15.93 15.75
C GLY A 59 -5.95 15.10 16.88
N ASN A 60 -7.28 15.15 17.02
CA ASN A 60 -7.97 14.38 18.07
C ASN A 60 -8.32 12.98 17.56
N ASP A 61 -7.70 11.96 18.15
CA ASP A 61 -7.94 10.53 17.84
C ASP A 61 -9.43 10.15 17.80
N GLY A 62 -10.24 10.70 18.71
CA GLY A 62 -11.69 10.47 18.76
C GLY A 62 -12.45 11.00 17.55
N LYS A 63 -11.83 11.84 16.72
CA LYS A 63 -12.37 12.35 15.45
C LYS A 63 -11.68 11.77 14.22
N LEU A 64 -10.56 11.06 14.37
CA LEU A 64 -9.83 10.49 13.24
C LEU A 64 -10.74 9.61 12.38
N VAL A 65 -11.46 8.67 13.03
CA VAL A 65 -12.42 7.81 12.35
C VAL A 65 -13.51 8.62 11.64
N ASP A 66 -14.08 9.63 12.32
CA ASP A 66 -15.09 10.52 11.73
C ASP A 66 -14.57 11.28 10.50
N ILE A 67 -13.32 11.74 10.54
CA ILE A 67 -12.67 12.46 9.44
C ILE A 67 -12.50 11.53 8.25
N LEU A 68 -11.95 10.34 8.48
CA LEU A 68 -11.76 9.34 7.45
C LEU A 68 -13.11 8.97 6.81
N VAL A 69 -14.14 8.76 7.63
CA VAL A 69 -15.49 8.40 7.19
C VAL A 69 -16.17 9.54 6.41
N LYS A 70 -16.19 10.76 6.93
CA LYS A 70 -16.87 11.90 6.28
C LYS A 70 -16.26 12.26 4.93
N ASN A 71 -14.93 12.16 4.82
CA ASN A 71 -14.22 12.50 3.60
C ASN A 71 -14.13 11.34 2.62
N ASN A 72 -14.79 10.21 2.91
CA ASN A 72 -14.74 9.03 2.07
C ASN A 72 -13.30 8.53 1.86
N MET A 73 -12.37 8.83 2.78
CA MET A 73 -10.94 8.48 2.67
C MET A 73 -10.71 7.00 2.95
N TYR A 74 -11.60 6.40 3.75
CA TYR A 74 -11.74 4.95 3.91
C TYR A 74 -12.43 4.26 2.72
N SER A 75 -13.02 5.02 1.79
CA SER A 75 -13.92 4.46 0.79
C SER A 75 -13.16 3.85 -0.37
N TYR A 76 -13.59 2.63 -0.66
CA TYR A 76 -13.32 1.84 -1.84
C TYR A 76 -13.96 2.41 -3.11
N PRO A 77 -13.21 2.59 -4.21
CA PRO A 77 -13.83 2.90 -5.50
C PRO A 77 -13.62 1.84 -6.60
N TYR A 78 -12.61 0.96 -6.52
CA TYR A 78 -12.30 0.03 -7.64
C TYR A 78 -12.05 -1.43 -7.22
N TYR A 79 -11.35 -1.65 -6.09
CA TYR A 79 -10.90 -3.00 -5.67
C TYR A 79 -12.00 -3.96 -5.21
N CYS A 80 -12.92 -3.53 -4.34
CA CYS A 80 -14.04 -4.38 -3.91
C CYS A 80 -15.04 -4.60 -5.02
N SER A 81 -15.26 -3.63 -5.91
CA SER A 81 -16.07 -3.85 -7.11
C SER A 81 -15.41 -4.87 -8.04
N MET A 82 -14.09 -4.92 -8.14
CA MET A 82 -13.37 -5.95 -8.92
C MET A 82 -13.42 -7.31 -8.21
N LEU A 83 -13.11 -7.38 -6.91
CA LEU A 83 -13.22 -8.61 -6.09
C LEU A 83 -14.66 -9.14 -5.99
N ASN A 84 -15.69 -8.29 -6.02
CA ASN A 84 -17.10 -8.68 -6.00
C ASN A 84 -17.68 -8.97 -7.40
N SER A 85 -17.12 -8.39 -8.47
CA SER A 85 -17.53 -8.67 -9.86
C SER A 85 -16.81 -9.88 -10.46
N VAL A 86 -15.67 -10.28 -9.89
CA VAL A 86 -14.97 -11.54 -10.16
C VAL A 86 -15.50 -12.58 -9.16
N GLY A 87 -16.61 -13.24 -9.52
CA GLY A 87 -17.27 -14.21 -8.65
C GLY A 87 -16.34 -15.32 -8.12
N CYS A 88 -16.37 -15.52 -6.80
CA CYS A 88 -15.95 -16.71 -6.04
C CYS A 88 -14.51 -17.24 -6.17
N HIS A 89 -13.68 -16.81 -7.13
CA HIS A 89 -12.30 -17.27 -7.25
C HIS A 89 -11.37 -16.15 -7.73
N THR A 90 -10.81 -15.38 -6.79
CA THR A 90 -9.61 -14.56 -7.05
C THR A 90 -8.42 -15.50 -6.97
N SER A 91 -7.67 -15.66 -8.06
CA SER A 91 -6.44 -16.46 -8.02
C SER A 91 -5.35 -15.73 -7.24
N GLU A 92 -4.34 -16.46 -6.75
CA GLU A 92 -3.19 -15.84 -6.09
C GLU A 92 -2.48 -14.83 -7.01
N SER A 93 -2.38 -15.14 -8.30
CA SER A 93 -1.81 -14.23 -9.31
C SER A 93 -2.63 -12.94 -9.45
N ASP A 94 -3.96 -13.02 -9.41
CA ASP A 94 -4.82 -11.83 -9.43
C ASP A 94 -4.59 -10.99 -8.16
N ALA A 95 -4.50 -11.64 -7.00
CA ALA A 95 -4.25 -10.97 -5.72
C ALA A 95 -2.90 -10.23 -5.72
N LEU A 96 -1.87 -10.80 -6.32
CA LEU A 96 -0.56 -10.16 -6.45
C LEU A 96 -0.53 -9.01 -7.46
N GLN A 97 -1.21 -9.15 -8.61
CA GLN A 97 -1.36 -8.02 -9.55
C GLN A 97 -2.10 -6.86 -8.92
N ILE A 98 -3.11 -7.18 -8.12
CA ILE A 98 -3.82 -6.22 -7.29
C ILE A 98 -2.85 -5.58 -6.29
N ALA A 99 -2.05 -6.34 -5.55
CA ALA A 99 -1.09 -5.80 -4.60
C ALA A 99 -0.08 -4.84 -5.27
N LEU A 100 0.40 -5.18 -6.46
CA LEU A 100 1.31 -4.31 -7.21
C LEU A 100 0.68 -2.96 -7.60
N LYS A 101 -0.59 -2.95 -7.99
CA LYS A 101 -1.33 -1.71 -8.29
C LYS A 101 -1.55 -0.87 -7.03
N GLU A 102 -1.68 -1.53 -5.89
CA GLU A 102 -1.81 -0.86 -4.59
C GLU A 102 -0.54 -0.10 -4.27
N GLU A 103 0.60 -0.80 -4.30
CA GLU A 103 1.91 -0.23 -4.00
C GLU A 103 2.29 0.90 -4.97
N GLN A 104 1.97 0.75 -6.27
CA GLN A 104 2.22 1.83 -7.23
C GLN A 104 1.41 3.08 -6.92
N ALA A 105 0.13 2.94 -6.54
CA ALA A 105 -0.69 4.08 -6.15
C ALA A 105 -0.17 4.75 -4.87
N CYS A 106 0.38 3.97 -3.92
CA CYS A 106 1.07 4.50 -2.75
C CYS A 106 2.32 5.29 -3.14
N ILE A 107 3.17 4.73 -4.01
CA ILE A 107 4.40 5.37 -4.52
C ILE A 107 4.08 6.70 -5.19
N ASP A 108 3.10 6.74 -6.08
CA ASP A 108 2.71 7.95 -6.80
C ASP A 108 2.25 9.03 -5.80
N CYS A 109 1.34 8.66 -4.90
CA CYS A 109 0.78 9.58 -3.91
C CYS A 109 1.84 10.13 -2.93
N TYR A 110 2.74 9.28 -2.43
CA TYR A 110 3.79 9.71 -1.52
C TYR A 110 4.86 10.54 -2.22
N THR A 111 5.18 10.23 -3.48
CA THR A 111 6.09 11.06 -4.28
C THR A 111 5.52 12.47 -4.41
N GLU A 112 4.24 12.62 -4.74
CA GLU A 112 3.57 13.93 -4.81
C GLU A 112 3.61 14.68 -3.45
N PHE A 113 3.34 13.99 -2.34
CA PHE A 113 3.42 14.63 -1.02
C PHE A 113 4.84 15.09 -0.66
N MET A 114 5.87 14.33 -1.03
CA MET A 114 7.27 14.69 -0.76
C MET A 114 7.74 15.92 -1.53
N GLU A 115 7.07 16.32 -2.62
CA GLU A 115 7.37 17.57 -3.32
C GLU A 115 6.94 18.81 -2.51
N GLU A 116 5.87 18.70 -1.72
CA GLU A 116 5.29 19.82 -0.98
C GLU A 116 5.62 19.83 0.52
N ILE A 117 5.92 18.68 1.13
CA ILE A 117 6.27 18.58 2.56
C ILE A 117 7.68 19.14 2.81
N GLN A 118 7.74 20.23 3.57
CA GLN A 118 9.00 20.92 3.95
C GLN A 118 9.49 20.57 5.36
N GLU A 119 8.62 20.06 6.24
CA GLU A 119 9.00 19.72 7.61
C GLU A 119 9.86 18.44 7.59
N PRO A 120 11.10 18.48 8.07
CA PRO A 120 12.04 17.37 7.93
C PRO A 120 11.56 16.06 8.56
N THR A 121 10.96 16.09 9.75
CA THR A 121 10.58 14.85 10.45
C THR A 121 9.45 14.09 9.75
N ILE A 122 8.48 14.81 9.17
CA ILE A 122 7.40 14.23 8.37
C ILE A 122 7.99 13.75 7.05
N ARG A 123 8.88 14.52 6.42
CA ARG A 123 9.53 14.13 5.16
C ARG A 123 10.32 12.83 5.29
N ASP A 124 11.08 12.67 6.37
CA ASP A 124 11.86 11.45 6.64
C ASP A 124 10.97 10.20 6.74
N ILE A 125 9.76 10.35 7.31
CA ILE A 125 8.78 9.24 7.41
C ILE A 125 8.25 8.87 6.02
N PHE A 126 7.84 9.86 5.22
CA PHE A 126 7.39 9.60 3.85
C PHE A 126 8.50 9.00 2.99
N GLU A 127 9.75 9.44 3.14
CA GLU A 127 10.89 8.86 2.42
C GLU A 127 11.13 7.39 2.79
N SER A 128 11.07 7.07 4.09
CA SER A 128 11.21 5.69 4.57
C SER A 128 10.11 4.78 4.00
N ILE A 129 8.86 5.24 4.05
CA ILE A 129 7.70 4.44 3.61
C ILE A 129 7.67 4.33 2.08
N LEU A 130 8.06 5.38 1.34
CA LEU A 130 8.21 5.31 -0.11
C LEU A 130 9.27 4.28 -0.54
N LYS A 131 10.36 4.14 0.22
CA LYS A 131 11.37 3.10 0.00
C LYS A 131 10.82 1.70 0.27
N GLU A 132 10.00 1.55 1.31
CA GLU A 132 9.34 0.28 1.64
C GLU A 132 8.33 -0.11 0.56
N ALA A 133 7.48 0.81 0.08
CA ALA A 133 6.53 0.54 -1.00
C ALA A 133 7.22 0.08 -2.30
N ARG A 134 8.36 0.69 -2.66
CA ARG A 134 9.19 0.24 -3.80
C ARG A 134 9.73 -1.18 -3.61
N LYS A 135 10.24 -1.48 -2.40
CA LYS A 135 10.67 -2.83 -2.04
C LYS A 135 9.50 -3.82 -2.08
N HIS A 136 8.30 -3.42 -1.67
CA HIS A 136 7.11 -4.25 -1.77
C HIS A 136 6.79 -4.57 -3.24
N CYS A 137 6.83 -3.60 -4.15
CA CYS A 137 6.67 -3.86 -5.59
C CYS A 137 7.64 -4.94 -6.12
N GLU A 138 8.91 -4.87 -5.72
CA GLU A 138 9.93 -5.87 -6.09
C GLU A 138 9.56 -7.25 -5.55
N LEU A 139 9.28 -7.36 -4.24
CA LEU A 139 8.95 -8.64 -3.60
C LEU A 139 7.64 -9.25 -4.12
N ILE A 140 6.62 -8.43 -4.38
CA ILE A 140 5.34 -8.90 -4.93
C ILE A 140 5.56 -9.39 -6.36
N SER A 141 6.42 -8.73 -7.14
CA SER A 141 6.77 -9.17 -8.50
C SER A 141 7.51 -10.51 -8.49
N GLU A 142 8.46 -10.70 -7.57
CA GLU A 142 9.17 -11.97 -7.38
C GLU A 142 8.20 -13.10 -7.00
N GLU A 143 7.26 -12.81 -6.08
CA GLU A 143 6.25 -13.78 -5.67
C GLU A 143 5.27 -14.13 -6.80
N TYR A 144 4.91 -13.15 -7.64
CA TYR A 144 4.11 -13.37 -8.84
C TYR A 144 4.83 -14.28 -9.84
N MET A 145 6.12 -14.04 -10.08
CA MET A 145 6.96 -14.90 -10.94
C MET A 145 7.04 -16.33 -10.40
N ARG A 146 7.24 -16.48 -9.08
CA ARG A 146 7.28 -17.79 -8.41
C ARG A 146 6.01 -18.58 -8.65
N LEU A 147 4.85 -17.94 -8.54
CA LEU A 147 3.54 -18.58 -8.73
C LEU A 147 3.20 -18.87 -10.19
N SER A 148 3.51 -17.94 -11.09
CA SER A 148 3.20 -18.07 -12.52
C SER A 148 4.18 -19.00 -13.25
N GLY A 149 5.34 -19.31 -12.66
CA GLY A 149 6.43 -20.01 -13.34
C GLY A 149 7.04 -19.20 -14.49
N SER A 150 6.72 -17.91 -14.57
CA SER A 150 7.21 -16.97 -15.58
C SER A 150 8.57 -16.39 -15.18
N THR A 151 9.43 -16.13 -16.15
CA THR A 151 10.63 -15.27 -15.99
C THR A 151 10.36 -13.83 -16.39
N GLU A 152 9.17 -13.54 -16.92
CA GLU A 152 8.72 -12.22 -17.35
C GLU A 152 7.89 -11.59 -16.22
N HIS A 153 8.19 -10.32 -15.92
CA HIS A 153 7.39 -9.54 -14.98
C HIS A 153 5.96 -9.40 -15.53
N PRO A 154 4.95 -9.32 -14.65
CA PRO A 154 3.57 -9.07 -15.08
C PRO A 154 3.52 -7.84 -16.00
N ASP A 155 2.62 -7.86 -16.99
CA ASP A 155 2.52 -7.00 -18.20
C ASP A 155 2.21 -5.51 -17.93
N TYR A 156 2.79 -4.97 -16.87
CA TYR A 156 2.70 -3.58 -16.46
C TYR A 156 4.13 -3.06 -16.29
N ASP A 157 4.32 -1.76 -16.58
CA ASP A 157 5.61 -1.07 -16.57
C ASP A 157 6.11 -0.89 -15.12
N PHE A 158 6.40 -2.01 -14.45
CA PHE A 158 6.93 -2.09 -13.10
C PHE A 158 8.41 -1.75 -13.16
N CYS A 159 8.77 -0.53 -12.77
CA CYS A 159 10.16 -0.15 -12.54
C CYS A 159 11.10 -0.36 -13.75
N SER A 160 10.89 0.42 -14.82
CA SER A 160 12.05 1.03 -15.50
C SER A 160 12.67 2.10 -14.60
N MET A 161 13.23 1.69 -13.47
CA MET A 161 14.10 2.54 -12.66
C MET A 161 15.36 1.73 -12.34
N ASP A 162 16.30 1.79 -13.27
CA ASP A 162 17.73 1.64 -13.02
C ASP A 162 18.13 2.51 -11.82
N ILE A 163 17.96 2.04 -10.58
CA ILE A 163 18.64 2.63 -9.44
C ILE A 163 19.15 1.50 -8.53
N LEU A 164 20.49 1.42 -8.50
CA LEU A 164 21.37 0.58 -7.67
C LEU A 164 21.86 -0.77 -8.26
N ARG A 165 22.37 -0.71 -9.49
CA ARG A 165 23.70 -1.30 -9.79
C ARG A 165 24.74 -0.18 -9.91
N THR A 166 25.14 0.39 -8.78
CA THR A 166 26.48 1.00 -8.60
C THR A 166 26.88 0.92 -7.15
#